data_AF-A0A7S0U5A1-F1
#
_entry.id   AF-A0A7S0U5A1-F1
#
_cell.length_a   1.000
_cell.length_b   1.000
_cell.length_c   1.000
_cell.angle_alpha   90.00
_cell.angle_beta   90.00
_cell.angle_gamma   90.00
#
_symmetry.space_group_name_H-M   'P 1'
#
loop_
_entity.id
_entity.type
_entity.pdbx_description
1 polymer ?
#
loop_
_entity_poly.entity_id
_entity_poly.type
_entity_poly.pdbx_seq_one_letter_code
_entity_poly.pdbx_strand_id
1 'polypeptide(L)'
;ALAHFLAFGDEIYECRTLPSCMLLLWRTFLGQGDVVDLMIERNRVLGALFFIAWTSLSAIVLLNVFLGIIVDGYTRVANEYERISFGEYLQSGVLRPLRHVLVRYGFQTSEEEEAAHDSAKVMELLSKEMEEAAAQRQLSREQQARDVAELTKRKRKKQ
;
A
#
# COMPACT_ATOMS: atom_id res chain seq x y z
N ALA A 1 -15.37 14.43 21.10
CA ALA A 1 -16.69 14.95 21.53
C ALA A 1 -16.70 15.33 23.01
N LEU A 2 -16.40 14.44 23.96
CA LEU A 2 -16.41 14.79 25.41
C LEU A 2 -15.55 16.01 25.75
N ALA A 3 -14.32 16.09 25.21
CA ALA A 3 -13.46 17.26 25.41
C ALA A 3 -14.05 18.56 24.83
N HIS A 4 -14.71 18.49 23.66
CA HIS A 4 -15.38 19.65 23.06
C HIS A 4 -16.64 20.04 23.83
N PHE A 5 -17.41 19.07 24.31
CA PHE A 5 -18.58 19.29 25.16
C PHE A 5 -18.19 19.98 26.47
N LEU A 6 -17.08 19.56 27.10
CA LEU A 6 -16.62 20.19 28.33
C LEU A 6 -16.04 21.59 28.09
N ALA A 7 -15.35 21.80 26.97
CA ALA A 7 -14.73 23.08 26.63
C ALA A 7 -15.74 24.13 26.16
N PHE A 8 -16.80 23.73 25.43
CA PHE A 8 -17.70 24.65 24.73
C PHE A 8 -19.20 24.37 24.98
N GLY A 9 -19.53 23.52 25.95
CA GLY A 9 -20.90 23.10 26.21
C GLY A 9 -21.84 24.21 26.68
N ASP A 10 -21.28 25.28 27.26
CA ASP A 10 -22.03 26.47 27.69
C ASP A 10 -22.05 27.58 26.62
N GLU A 11 -20.98 27.68 25.82
CA GLU A 11 -20.77 28.80 24.90
C GLU A 11 -21.38 28.59 23.50
N ILE A 12 -21.57 27.33 23.08
CA ILE A 12 -21.97 26.97 21.71
C ILE A 12 -23.20 26.06 21.75
N TYR A 13 -24.24 26.48 21.03
CA TYR A 13 -25.53 25.78 20.99
C TYR A 13 -25.39 24.34 20.48
N GLU A 14 -24.57 24.12 19.45
CA GLU A 14 -24.29 22.80 18.87
C GLU A 14 -23.52 21.87 19.82
N CYS A 15 -22.83 22.41 20.82
CA CYS A 15 -22.10 21.65 21.83
C CYS A 15 -22.90 21.42 23.12
N ARG A 16 -24.14 21.91 23.23
CA ARG A 16 -24.93 21.84 24.47
C ARG A 16 -25.43 20.44 24.82
N THR A 17 -25.50 19.54 23.85
CA THR A 17 -25.78 18.12 24.07
C THR A 17 -24.67 17.26 23.47
N LEU A 18 -24.43 16.10 24.08
CA LEU A 18 -23.39 15.18 23.62
C LEU A 18 -23.64 14.65 22.19
N PRO A 19 -24.88 14.28 21.79
CA PRO A 19 -25.17 13.88 20.42
C PRO A 19 -25.00 15.00 19.39
N SER A 20 -25.44 16.23 19.71
CA SER A 20 -25.23 17.39 18.83
C SER A 20 -23.75 17.70 18.65
N CYS A 21 -22.98 17.59 19.73
CA CYS A 21 -21.52 17.74 19.69
C CYS A 21 -20.87 16.66 18.82
N MET A 22 -21.32 15.40 18.90
CA MET A 22 -20.84 14.34 17.99
C MET A 22 -21.12 14.65 16.51
N LEU A 23 -22.33 15.15 16.20
CA LEU A 23 -22.68 15.58 14.84
C LEU A 23 -21.82 16.77 14.38
N LEU A 24 -21.52 17.71 15.28
CA LEU A 24 -20.61 18.81 14.99
C LEU A 24 -19.20 18.31 14.64
N LEU A 25 -18.66 17.36 15.39
CA LEU A 25 -17.35 16.78 15.09
C LEU A 25 -17.33 16.08 13.72
N TRP A 26 -18.42 15.39 13.37
CA TRP A 26 -18.60 14.80 12.04
C TRP A 26 -18.67 15.86 10.94
N ARG A 27 -19.41 16.96 11.15
CA ARG A 27 -19.47 18.07 10.20
C ARG A 27 -18.12 18.76 10.03
N THR A 28 -17.39 18.95 11.12
CA THR A 28 -16.03 19.49 11.12
C THR A 28 -15.07 18.57 10.37
N PHE A 29 -15.22 17.25 10.55
CA PHE A 29 -14.47 16.24 9.80
C PHE A 29 -14.72 16.30 8.29
N LEU A 30 -15.97 16.57 7.88
CA LEU A 30 -16.34 16.81 6.49
C LEU A 30 -15.89 18.18 5.94
N GLY A 31 -15.31 19.04 6.78
CA GLY A 31 -14.83 20.37 6.39
C GLY A 31 -15.91 21.45 6.40
N GLN A 32 -17.06 21.22 7.05
CA GLN A 32 -18.06 22.28 7.23
C GLN A 32 -17.65 23.19 8.40
N GLY A 33 -17.28 24.44 8.08
CA GLY A 33 -16.59 25.37 8.97
C GLY A 33 -17.46 26.37 9.73
N ASP A 34 -18.76 26.49 9.46
CA ASP A 34 -19.60 27.57 10.02
C ASP A 34 -19.54 27.69 11.55
N VAL A 35 -19.43 26.55 12.23
CA VAL A 35 -19.40 26.44 13.69
C VAL A 35 -17.99 26.52 14.27
N VAL A 36 -16.97 26.30 13.44
CA VAL A 36 -15.55 26.42 13.81
C VAL A 36 -15.19 27.90 13.94
N ASP A 37 -15.69 28.75 13.06
CA ASP A 37 -15.49 30.19 13.14
C ASP A 37 -16.09 30.75 14.45
N LEU A 38 -17.27 30.25 14.84
CA LEU A 38 -17.89 30.58 16.13
C LEU A 38 -17.04 30.11 17.33
N MET A 39 -16.42 28.93 17.26
CA MET A 39 -15.48 28.44 18.29
C MET A 39 -14.26 29.35 18.43
N ILE A 40 -13.69 29.79 17.31
CA ILE A 40 -12.49 30.65 17.29
C ILE A 40 -12.82 32.04 17.82
N GLU A 41 -14.02 32.55 17.56
CA GLU A 41 -14.50 33.83 18.09
C GLU A 41 -14.67 33.79 19.62
N ARG A 42 -15.14 32.68 20.18
CA ARG A 42 -15.28 32.50 21.64
C ARG A 42 -13.96 32.25 22.34
N ASN A 43 -13.15 31.33 21.82
CA ASN A 43 -11.83 31.06 22.35
C ASN A 43 -10.84 30.78 21.23
N ARG A 44 -10.09 31.81 20.86
CA ARG A 44 -9.16 31.78 19.72
C ARG A 44 -8.04 30.75 19.86
N VAL A 45 -7.56 30.51 21.08
CA VAL A 45 -6.47 29.54 21.32
C VAL A 45 -7.03 28.13 21.36
N LEU A 46 -8.04 27.90 22.20
CA LEU A 46 -8.58 26.57 22.43
C LEU A 46 -9.32 26.05 21.19
N GLY A 47 -10.08 26.90 20.50
CA GLY A 47 -10.80 26.57 19.27
C GLY A 47 -9.88 26.20 18.11
N ALA A 48 -8.84 27.00 17.86
CA ALA A 48 -7.87 26.70 16.81
C ALA A 48 -7.07 25.41 17.11
N LEU A 49 -6.66 25.20 18.37
CA LEU A 49 -5.92 24.00 18.76
C LEU A 49 -6.79 22.74 18.64
N PHE A 50 -8.03 22.79 19.10
CA PHE A 50 -8.96 21.67 18.95
C PHE A 50 -9.29 21.40 17.48
N PHE A 51 -9.49 22.42 16.66
CA PHE A 51 -9.75 22.25 15.23
C PHE A 51 -8.56 21.60 14.51
N ILE A 52 -7.35 22.12 14.72
CA ILE A 52 -6.14 21.57 14.08
C ILE A 52 -5.92 20.14 14.57
N ALA A 53 -5.97 19.89 15.87
CA ALA A 53 -5.74 18.58 16.45
C ALA A 53 -6.79 17.56 15.99
N TRP A 54 -8.07 17.94 15.98
CA TRP A 54 -9.15 17.07 15.51
C TRP A 54 -8.99 16.78 14.01
N THR A 55 -9.03 17.81 13.17
CA THR A 55 -9.06 17.68 11.71
C THR A 55 -7.81 17.00 11.16
N SER A 56 -6.61 17.37 11.63
CA SER A 56 -5.37 16.76 11.14
C SER A 56 -5.22 15.30 11.59
N LEU A 57 -5.48 15.01 12.88
CA LEU A 57 -5.35 13.66 13.41
C LEU A 57 -6.39 12.72 12.80
N SER A 58 -7.64 13.16 12.68
CA SER A 58 -8.69 12.33 12.09
C SER A 58 -8.48 12.14 10.58
N ALA A 59 -8.11 13.18 9.84
CA ALA A 59 -7.93 13.05 8.39
C ALA A 59 -6.69 12.20 8.05
N ILE A 60 -5.61 12.30 8.83
CA ILE A 60 -4.39 11.54 8.54
C ILE A 60 -4.49 10.13 9.13
N VAL A 61 -4.88 9.98 10.39
CA VAL A 61 -4.83 8.66 11.06
C VAL A 61 -6.06 7.83 10.72
N LEU A 62 -7.27 8.35 10.94
CA LEU A 62 -8.49 7.56 10.72
C LEU A 62 -8.68 7.22 9.24
N LEU A 63 -8.49 8.19 8.34
CA LEU A 63 -8.66 7.94 6.91
C LEU A 63 -7.65 6.93 6.38
N ASN A 64 -6.37 7.06 6.74
CA ASN A 64 -5.33 6.18 6.22
C ASN A 64 -5.44 4.75 6.79
N VAL A 65 -5.86 4.61 8.06
CA VAL A 65 -6.15 3.28 8.63
C VAL A 65 -7.38 2.66 7.98
N PHE A 66 -8.44 3.45 7.77
CA PHE A 66 -9.66 2.96 7.12
C PHE A 66 -9.39 2.54 5.68
N LEU A 67 -8.63 3.34 4.91
CA LEU A 67 -8.19 2.98 3.58
C LEU A 67 -7.31 1.73 3.59
N GLY A 68 -6.39 1.62 4.56
CA GLY A 68 -5.56 0.44 4.74
C GLY A 68 -6.37 -0.84 4.93
N ILE A 69 -7.40 -0.79 5.79
CA ILE A 69 -8.33 -1.91 6.01
C ILE A 69 -9.10 -2.25 4.73
N ILE A 70 -9.61 -1.25 4.00
CA ILE A 70 -10.33 -1.48 2.74
C ILE A 70 -9.42 -2.11 1.69
N VAL A 71 -8.21 -1.59 1.53
CA VAL A 71 -7.23 -2.11 0.55
C VAL A 71 -6.83 -3.54 0.92
N ASP A 72 -6.61 -3.85 2.20
CA ASP A 72 -6.33 -5.21 2.65
C ASP A 72 -7.49 -6.18 2.36
N GLY A 73 -8.73 -5.78 2.69
CA GLY A 73 -9.92 -6.57 2.38
C GLY A 73 -10.13 -6.78 0.88
N TYR A 74 -9.97 -5.72 0.09
CA TYR A 74 -10.10 -5.77 -1.36
C TYR A 74 -9.04 -6.65 -2.02
N THR A 75 -7.76 -6.47 -1.64
CA THR A 75 -6.65 -7.26 -2.19
C THR A 75 -6.76 -8.73 -1.80
N ARG A 76 -7.21 -9.05 -0.58
CA ARG A 76 -7.49 -10.43 -0.17
C ARG A 76 -8.53 -11.09 -1.09
N VAL A 77 -9.65 -10.41 -1.32
CA VAL A 77 -10.74 -10.92 -2.16
C VAL A 77 -10.30 -11.03 -3.63
N ALA A 78 -9.61 -10.02 -4.16
CA ALA A 78 -9.09 -10.03 -5.52
C ALA A 78 -8.13 -11.21 -5.77
N ASN A 79 -7.22 -11.48 -4.84
CA ASN A 79 -6.29 -12.61 -4.92
C ASN A 79 -7.00 -13.98 -4.86
N GLU A 80 -8.12 -14.08 -4.14
CA GLU A 80 -8.92 -15.31 -4.06
C GLU A 80 -9.65 -15.60 -5.39
N TYR A 81 -10.20 -14.57 -6.04
CA TYR A 81 -10.78 -14.69 -7.37
C TYR A 81 -9.73 -15.01 -8.46
N GLU A 82 -8.55 -14.40 -8.40
CA GLU A 82 -7.48 -14.64 -9.39
C GLU A 82 -6.93 -16.07 -9.28
N ARG A 83 -6.81 -16.63 -8.07
CA ARG A 83 -6.38 -18.02 -7.87
C ARG A 83 -7.39 -19.05 -8.41
N ILE A 84 -8.69 -18.79 -8.25
CA ILE A 84 -9.75 -19.66 -8.78
C ILE A 84 -9.82 -19.57 -10.32
N SER A 85 -9.48 -18.41 -10.92
CA SER A 85 -9.59 -18.22 -12.37
C SER A 85 -8.34 -18.64 -13.14
N PHE A 86 -7.13 -18.29 -12.70
CA PHE A 86 -5.92 -18.42 -13.54
C PHE A 86 -5.30 -19.83 -13.51
N GLY A 87 -5.23 -20.46 -12.33
CA GLY A 87 -4.65 -21.80 -12.17
C GLY A 87 -5.48 -22.88 -12.88
N GLU A 88 -6.81 -22.79 -12.78
CA GLU A 88 -7.74 -23.72 -13.43
C GLU A 88 -7.84 -23.48 -14.95
N TYR A 89 -7.78 -22.23 -15.44
CA TYR A 89 -7.79 -21.94 -16.88
C TYR A 89 -6.49 -22.34 -17.60
N LEU A 90 -5.32 -22.07 -17.01
CA LEU A 90 -4.04 -22.45 -17.63
C LEU A 90 -3.88 -23.98 -17.72
N GLN A 91 -4.26 -24.68 -16.65
CA GLN A 91 -4.14 -26.13 -16.58
C GLN A 91 -5.16 -26.83 -17.48
N SER A 92 -6.38 -26.30 -17.62
CA SER A 92 -7.42 -26.91 -18.46
C SER A 92 -7.36 -26.48 -19.93
N GLY A 93 -7.01 -25.22 -20.23
CA GLY A 93 -7.06 -24.64 -21.57
C GLY A 93 -5.79 -24.84 -22.41
N VAL A 94 -4.60 -24.78 -21.80
CA VAL A 94 -3.33 -24.84 -22.54
C VAL A 94 -2.63 -26.18 -22.34
N LEU A 95 -2.47 -26.63 -21.10
CA LEU A 95 -1.65 -27.82 -20.79
C LEU A 95 -2.30 -29.15 -21.19
N ARG A 96 -3.63 -29.30 -21.03
CA ARG A 96 -4.35 -30.53 -21.43
C ARG A 96 -4.31 -30.85 -22.93
N PRO A 97 -4.63 -29.91 -23.84
CA PRO A 97 -4.56 -30.19 -25.28
C PRO A 97 -3.12 -30.33 -25.78
N LEU A 98 -2.16 -29.56 -25.22
CA LEU A 98 -0.75 -29.66 -25.58
C LEU A 98 -0.20 -31.06 -25.27
N ARG A 99 -0.52 -31.62 -24.09
CA ARG A 99 -0.15 -32.99 -23.72
C ARG A 99 -0.70 -34.02 -24.70
N HIS A 100 -1.93 -33.85 -25.18
CA HIS A 100 -2.52 -34.76 -26.16
C HIS A 100 -1.88 -34.67 -27.55
N VAL A 101 -1.37 -33.49 -27.93
CA VAL A 101 -0.65 -33.30 -29.19
C VAL A 101 0.79 -33.80 -29.10
N LEU A 102 1.46 -33.60 -27.96
CA LEU A 102 2.79 -34.16 -27.70
C LEU A 102 2.79 -35.70 -27.70
N VAL A 103 1.78 -36.33 -27.08
CA VAL A 103 1.60 -37.80 -27.10
C VAL A 103 1.36 -38.33 -28.52
N ARG A 104 0.75 -37.52 -29.40
CA ARG A 104 0.49 -37.90 -30.80
C ARG A 104 1.73 -37.79 -31.70
N TYR A 105 2.74 -37.04 -31.29
CA TYR A 105 4.01 -36.87 -32.00
C TYR A 105 5.10 -37.90 -31.61
N GLY A 106 4.75 -38.95 -30.85
CA GLY A 106 5.61 -40.13 -30.70
C GLY A 106 6.71 -40.04 -29.63
N PHE A 107 6.63 -39.08 -28.69
CA PHE A 107 7.38 -39.18 -27.44
C PHE A 107 6.71 -40.22 -26.53
N GLN A 108 7.03 -41.49 -26.74
CA GLN A 108 6.63 -42.57 -25.83
C GLN A 108 7.91 -43.21 -25.27
N THR A 109 8.01 -43.17 -23.95
CA THR A 109 9.04 -43.76 -23.05
C THR A 109 10.43 -43.09 -23.01
N SER A 110 10.58 -42.01 -22.22
CA SER A 110 11.81 -41.67 -21.46
C SER A 110 11.65 -40.47 -20.47
N GLU A 111 10.42 -40.06 -20.10
CA GLU A 111 10.18 -38.77 -19.44
C GLU A 111 10.39 -38.72 -17.91
N GLU A 112 10.56 -39.84 -17.19
CA GLU A 112 10.86 -39.76 -15.74
C GLU A 112 12.30 -39.28 -15.45
N GLU A 113 13.28 -39.58 -16.32
CA GLU A 113 14.65 -39.08 -16.18
C GLU A 113 14.86 -37.73 -16.89
N GLU A 114 14.19 -37.49 -18.02
CA GLU A 114 14.39 -36.28 -18.81
C GLU A 114 13.59 -35.08 -18.27
N ALA A 115 12.41 -35.27 -17.69
CA ALA A 115 11.68 -34.20 -17.00
C ALA A 115 12.37 -33.78 -15.68
N ALA A 116 13.06 -34.71 -15.01
CA ALA A 116 13.94 -34.38 -13.89
C ALA A 116 15.17 -33.58 -14.36
N HIS A 117 15.73 -33.94 -15.51
CA HIS A 117 16.86 -33.24 -16.12
C HIS A 117 16.49 -31.85 -16.65
N ASP A 118 15.32 -31.68 -17.29
CA ASP A 118 14.84 -30.38 -17.78
C ASP A 118 14.36 -29.47 -16.65
N SER A 119 13.73 -30.02 -15.60
CA SER A 119 13.44 -29.26 -14.38
C SER A 119 14.74 -28.79 -13.70
N ALA A 120 15.78 -29.62 -13.64
CA ALA A 120 17.09 -29.24 -13.12
C ALA A 120 17.77 -28.16 -13.98
N LYS A 121 17.67 -28.26 -15.31
CA LYS A 121 18.25 -27.28 -16.25
C LYS A 121 17.55 -25.93 -16.21
N VAL A 122 16.21 -25.93 -16.05
CA VAL A 122 15.43 -24.71 -15.83
C VAL A 122 15.78 -24.08 -14.48
N MET A 123 15.96 -24.89 -13.43
CA MET A 123 16.42 -24.42 -12.12
C MET A 123 17.83 -23.81 -12.19
N GLU A 124 18.73 -24.39 -12.98
CA GLU A 124 20.08 -23.89 -13.21
C GLU A 124 20.10 -22.58 -14.03
N LEU A 125 19.23 -22.47 -15.03
CA LEU A 125 19.09 -21.23 -15.81
C LEU A 125 18.50 -20.10 -14.96
N LEU A 126 17.50 -20.41 -14.11
CA LEU A 126 16.93 -19.46 -13.16
C LEU A 126 17.94 -19.02 -12.09
N SER A 127 18.82 -19.91 -11.63
CA SER A 127 19.86 -19.54 -10.65
C SER A 127 20.92 -18.64 -11.28
N LYS A 128 21.34 -18.89 -12.53
CA LYS A 128 22.26 -18.02 -13.27
C LYS A 128 21.66 -16.64 -13.55
N GLU A 129 20.41 -16.57 -13.99
CA GLU A 129 19.69 -15.30 -14.19
C GLU A 129 19.58 -14.49 -12.88
N MET A 130 19.32 -15.17 -11.75
CA MET A 130 19.28 -14.53 -10.43
C MET A 130 20.64 -14.01 -9.98
N GLU A 131 21.73 -14.72 -10.27
CA GLU A 131 23.10 -14.33 -9.92
C GLU A 131 23.57 -13.13 -10.77
N GLU A 132 23.25 -13.13 -12.08
CA GLU A 132 23.51 -11.99 -12.97
C GLU A 132 22.71 -10.75 -12.56
N ALA A 133 21.43 -10.92 -12.19
CA ALA A 133 20.61 -9.83 -11.68
C ALA A 133 21.13 -9.29 -10.33
N ALA A 134 21.69 -10.14 -9.47
CA ALA A 134 22.34 -9.73 -8.22
C ALA A 134 23.65 -8.97 -8.50
N ALA A 135 24.47 -9.44 -9.45
CA ALA A 135 25.71 -8.77 -9.85
C ALA A 135 25.43 -7.38 -10.47
N GLN A 136 24.41 -7.25 -11.32
CA GLN A 136 23.99 -5.96 -11.87
C GLN A 136 23.50 -4.98 -10.78
N ARG A 137 22.82 -5.49 -9.75
CA ARG A 137 22.39 -4.67 -8.60
C ARG A 137 23.57 -4.21 -7.74
N GLN A 138 24.62 -5.01 -7.62
CA GLN A 138 25.84 -4.60 -6.92
C GLN A 138 26.62 -3.55 -7.73
N LEU A 139 26.77 -3.76 -9.03
CA LEU A 139 27.46 -2.82 -9.91
C LEU A 139 26.76 -1.45 -9.96
N SER A 140 25.42 -1.43 -10.01
CA SER A 140 24.66 -0.17 -10.00
C SER A 140 24.77 0.57 -8.67
N ARG A 141 24.81 -0.15 -7.53
CA ARG A 141 25.07 0.44 -6.21
C ARG A 141 26.48 1.02 -6.09
N GLU A 142 27.49 0.35 -6.64
CA GLU A 142 28.86 0.86 -6.64
C GLU A 142 29.02 2.09 -7.53
N GLN A 143 28.38 2.12 -8.70
CA GLN A 143 28.37 3.30 -9.58
C GLN A 143 27.69 4.49 -8.91
N GLN A 144 26.52 4.29 -8.29
CA GLN A 144 25.85 5.33 -7.51
C GLN A 144 26.70 5.83 -6.34
N ALA A 145 27.42 4.95 -5.62
CA ALA A 145 28.32 5.34 -4.55
C ALA A 145 29.53 6.16 -5.06
N ARG A 146 30.10 5.81 -6.23
CA ARG A 146 31.18 6.56 -6.86
C ARG A 146 30.73 7.95 -7.32
N ASP A 147 29.55 8.05 -7.92
CA ASP A 147 28.99 9.33 -8.37
C ASP A 147 28.71 10.27 -7.17
N VAL A 148 28.17 9.73 -6.08
CA VAL A 148 27.96 10.49 -4.83
C VAL A 148 29.30 10.95 -4.22
N ALA A 149 30.34 10.10 -4.25
CA ALA A 149 31.67 10.45 -3.78
C ALA A 149 32.36 11.53 -4.63
N GLU A 150 32.18 11.51 -5.96
CA GLU A 150 32.66 12.57 -6.84
C GLU A 150 31.94 13.91 -6.59
N LEU A 151 30.62 13.88 -6.40
CA LEU A 151 29.83 15.06 -6.09
C LEU A 151 30.24 15.69 -4.75
N THR A 152 30.56 14.87 -3.74
CA THR A 152 31.07 15.37 -2.45
C THR A 152 32.47 15.95 -2.55
N LYS A 153 33.38 15.35 -3.34
CA LYS A 153 34.70 15.92 -3.61
C LYS A 153 34.63 17.25 -4.36
N ARG A 154 33.74 17.37 -5.36
CA ARG A 154 33.52 18.63 -6.09
C ARG A 154 32.95 19.74 -5.21
N LYS A 155 32.10 19.41 -4.22
CA LYS A 155 31.60 20.38 -3.23
C LYS A 155 32.69 20.86 -2.28
N ARG A 156 33.60 19.97 -1.82
CA ARG A 156 34.73 20.34 -0.95
C ARG A 156 35.81 21.19 -1.62
N LYS A 157 35.95 21.13 -2.94
CA LYS A 157 36.95 21.92 -3.70
C LYS A 157 36.46 23.33 -4.09
N LYS A 158 35.20 23.65 -3.80
CA LYS A 158 34.55 24.95 -4.08
C LYS A 158 34.31 25.81 -2.82
N GLN A 159 34.68 25.30 -1.63
CA GLN A 159 34.83 26.07 -0.40
C GLN A 159 36.32 26.33 -0.17
#